data_AF-A0A377IDR3-F1
#
_entry.id   AF-A0A377IDR3-F1
#
_cell.length_a   1.000
_cell.length_b   1.000
_cell.length_c   1.000
_cell.angle_alpha   90.00
_cell.angle_beta   90.00
_cell.angle_gamma   90.00
#
_symmetry.space_group_name_H-M   'P 1'
#
loop_
_entity.id
_entity.type
_entity.pdbx_description
1 polymer ?
#
loop_
_entity_poly.entity_id
_entity_poly.type
_entity_poly.pdbx_seq_one_letter_code
_entity_poly.pdbx_strand_id
1 'polypeptide(L)'
;MKYLILLLVVASVFWFLGNRNKERSISKQATRINRFNEVLQANKCVNSESDLHTVANNEFRKRWLMHGDETALYWALIEHIRKHHQGQSLAVFAQVSVGEFIWCKNPSTYPTIAAKRVDFLIAQKQKGRDKENNLFEVYSPIAVIEFQGRNHNKDNTSYERDAVKKTVCDKAGITFIEFKENYDDVDFKLLSKELIGVIKNEK
;
A
#
# COMPACT_ATOMS: atom_id res chain seq x y z
N MET A 1 -52.94 -23.00 5.06
CA MET A 1 -52.69 -22.03 6.17
C MET A 1 -51.44 -22.33 7.00
N LYS A 2 -51.16 -23.59 7.41
CA LYS A 2 -50.00 -23.91 8.27
C LYS A 2 -48.62 -23.51 7.70
N TYR A 3 -48.41 -23.65 6.39
CA TYR A 3 -47.13 -23.29 5.74
C TYR A 3 -46.90 -21.78 5.57
N LEU A 4 -47.96 -20.97 5.53
CA LEU A 4 -47.87 -19.52 5.37
C LEU A 4 -47.33 -18.84 6.64
N ILE A 5 -47.76 -19.33 7.80
CA ILE A 5 -47.30 -18.85 9.11
C ILE A 5 -45.81 -19.17 9.30
N LEU A 6 -45.37 -20.36 8.89
CA LEU A 6 -43.97 -20.77 9.00
C LEU A 6 -43.03 -19.87 8.17
N LEU A 7 -43.44 -19.50 6.95
CA LEU A 7 -42.66 -18.60 6.09
C LEU A 7 -42.50 -17.19 6.68
N LEU A 8 -43.55 -16.64 7.29
CA LEU A 8 -43.50 -15.31 7.91
C LEU A 8 -42.61 -15.28 9.15
N VAL A 9 -42.58 -16.36 9.95
CA VAL A 9 -41.69 -16.48 11.11
C VAL A 9 -40.22 -16.61 10.67
N VAL A 10 -39.95 -17.38 9.62
CA VAL A 10 -38.58 -17.49 9.09
C VAL A 10 -38.10 -16.14 8.53
N ALA A 11 -38.94 -15.44 7.76
CA ALA A 11 -38.60 -14.14 7.20
C ALA A 11 -38.33 -13.07 8.28
N SER A 12 -39.12 -13.05 9.36
CA SER A 12 -38.92 -12.09 10.46
C SER A 12 -37.63 -12.36 11.24
N VAL A 13 -37.27 -13.63 11.44
CA VAL A 13 -35.99 -14.03 12.05
C VAL A 13 -34.82 -13.59 11.16
N PHE A 14 -34.87 -13.85 9.85
CA PHE A 14 -33.81 -13.43 8.93
C PHE A 14 -33.66 -11.90 8.85
N TRP A 15 -34.77 -11.17 8.84
CA TRP A 15 -34.76 -9.70 8.87
C TRP A 15 -34.14 -9.16 10.17
N PHE A 16 -34.50 -9.75 11.31
CA PHE A 16 -33.99 -9.36 12.63
C PHE A 16 -32.49 -9.67 12.81
N LEU A 17 -32.02 -10.81 12.28
CA LEU A 17 -30.60 -11.16 12.26
C LEU A 17 -29.79 -10.25 11.32
N GLY A 18 -30.34 -9.89 10.16
CA GLY A 18 -29.70 -8.97 9.22
C GLY A 18 -29.53 -7.56 9.80
N ASN A 19 -30.54 -7.05 10.51
CA ASN A 19 -30.51 -5.70 11.07
C ASN A 19 -29.47 -5.54 12.20
N ARG A 20 -29.31 -6.57 13.05
CA ARG A 20 -28.28 -6.60 14.11
C ARG A 20 -26.85 -6.56 13.59
N ASN A 21 -26.58 -7.13 12.41
CA ASN A 21 -25.25 -7.10 11.82
C ASN A 21 -24.91 -5.72 11.23
N LYS A 22 -25.91 -5.00 10.69
CA LYS A 22 -25.75 -3.64 10.17
C LYS A 22 -25.45 -2.63 11.29
N GLU A 23 -26.18 -2.69 12.40
CA GLU A 23 -25.93 -1.85 13.59
C GLU A 23 -24.55 -2.12 14.20
N ARG A 24 -24.11 -3.39 14.27
CA ARG A 24 -22.76 -3.76 14.72
C ARG A 24 -21.65 -3.26 13.79
N SER A 25 -21.90 -3.16 12.50
CA SER A 25 -20.94 -2.59 11.53
C SER A 25 -20.79 -1.09 11.70
N ILE A 26 -21.91 -0.38 11.85
CA ILE A 26 -21.95 1.08 12.03
C ILE A 26 -21.30 1.46 13.36
N SER A 27 -21.60 0.73 14.46
CA SER A 27 -20.96 0.98 15.76
C SER A 27 -19.45 0.74 15.72
N LYS A 28 -18.99 -0.35 15.09
CA LYS A 28 -17.55 -0.61 14.89
C LYS A 28 -16.85 0.46 14.05
N GLN A 29 -17.53 1.03 13.05
CA GLN A 29 -16.98 2.10 12.23
C GLN A 29 -16.91 3.43 13.01
N ALA A 30 -17.95 3.76 13.79
CA ALA A 30 -17.96 4.94 14.67
C ALA A 30 -16.88 4.85 15.77
N THR A 31 -16.70 3.68 16.40
CA THR A 31 -15.64 3.47 17.39
C THR A 31 -14.23 3.58 16.76
N ARG A 32 -14.05 3.16 15.50
CA ARG A 32 -12.79 3.32 14.76
C ARG A 32 -12.45 4.79 14.48
N ILE A 33 -13.45 5.59 14.09
CA ILE A 33 -13.28 7.03 13.84
C ILE A 33 -12.93 7.75 15.15
N ASN A 34 -13.62 7.44 16.24
CA ASN A 34 -13.34 8.04 17.55
C ASN A 34 -11.94 7.70 18.07
N ARG A 35 -11.50 6.45 17.90
CA ARG A 35 -10.17 6.02 18.35
C ARG A 35 -9.04 6.61 17.50
N PHE A 36 -9.25 6.76 16.18
CA PHE A 36 -8.31 7.46 15.31
C PHE A 36 -8.20 8.94 15.70
N ASN A 37 -9.32 9.58 16.01
CA ASN A 37 -9.36 10.95 16.51
C ASN A 37 -8.71 11.10 17.88
N GLU A 38 -8.86 10.14 18.79
CA GLU A 38 -8.17 10.14 20.09
C GLU A 38 -6.66 9.99 19.95
N VAL A 39 -6.16 9.14 19.04
CA VAL A 39 -4.71 9.00 18.78
C VAL A 39 -4.15 10.26 18.11
N LEU A 40 -4.90 10.86 17.19
CA LEU A 40 -4.53 12.17 16.61
C LEU A 40 -4.53 13.27 17.68
N GLN A 41 -5.51 13.31 18.57
CA GLN A 41 -5.58 14.29 19.67
C GLN A 41 -4.47 14.08 20.71
N ALA A 42 -4.13 12.83 21.05
CA ALA A 42 -3.04 12.52 21.97
C ALA A 42 -1.68 12.96 21.41
N ASN A 43 -1.47 12.86 20.09
CA ASN A 43 -0.27 13.38 19.42
C ASN A 43 -0.27 14.91 19.26
N LYS A 44 -1.46 15.54 19.22
CA LYS A 44 -1.63 17.00 19.13
C LYS A 44 -1.30 17.72 20.44
N CYS A 45 -1.35 17.03 21.58
CA CYS A 45 -1.11 17.61 22.90
C CYS A 45 0.37 17.95 23.22
N VAL A 46 1.32 17.70 22.32
CA VAL A 46 2.76 17.97 22.57
C VAL A 46 3.28 19.23 21.85
N ASN A 47 2.50 19.87 20.98
CA ASN A 47 2.81 21.21 20.46
C ASN A 47 1.51 21.92 20.08
N SER A 48 1.21 23.03 20.75
CA SER A 48 -0.03 23.79 20.59
C SER A 48 -0.09 24.68 19.35
N GLU A 49 0.87 24.56 18.43
CA GLU A 49 0.79 25.24 17.13
C GLU A 49 0.14 24.32 16.10
N SER A 50 -0.82 24.86 15.35
CA SER A 50 -1.41 24.12 14.21
C SER A 50 -0.32 23.78 13.19
N ASP A 51 -0.36 22.60 12.57
CA ASP A 51 0.60 22.20 11.52
C ASP A 51 0.74 23.27 10.43
N LEU A 52 -0.36 23.95 10.10
CA LEU A 52 -0.39 25.05 9.15
C LEU A 52 0.44 26.25 9.61
N HIS A 53 0.42 26.59 10.90
CA HIS A 53 1.24 27.65 11.48
C HIS A 53 2.73 27.30 11.39
N THR A 54 3.09 26.06 11.75
CA THR A 54 4.45 25.55 11.61
C THR A 54 4.91 25.63 10.15
N VAL A 55 4.09 25.17 9.21
CA VAL A 55 4.41 25.22 7.78
C VAL A 55 4.53 26.67 7.28
N ALA A 56 3.58 27.54 7.61
CA ALA A 56 3.55 28.93 7.13
C ALA A 56 4.77 29.76 7.55
N ASN A 57 5.38 29.42 8.69
CA ASN A 57 6.53 30.12 9.25
C ASN A 57 7.89 29.50 8.87
N ASN A 58 7.93 28.53 7.96
CA ASN A 58 9.16 27.88 7.52
C ASN A 58 9.43 28.09 6.03
N GLU A 59 10.71 28.02 5.67
CA GLU A 59 11.13 28.12 4.27
C GLU A 59 11.14 26.75 3.59
N PHE A 60 10.59 26.69 2.38
CA PHE A 60 10.64 25.51 1.53
C PHE A 60 11.50 25.75 0.30
N ARG A 61 12.20 24.70 -0.12
CA ARG A 61 12.97 24.67 -1.37
C ARG A 61 12.67 23.36 -2.08
N LYS A 62 12.68 23.40 -3.42
CA LYS A 62 12.63 22.17 -4.23
C LYS A 62 13.86 21.32 -3.95
N ARG A 63 13.70 20.00 -4.00
CA ARG A 63 14.78 19.02 -3.96
C ARG A 63 14.63 18.06 -5.15
N TRP A 64 15.74 17.45 -5.53
CA TRP A 64 15.74 16.35 -6.48
C TRP A 64 14.91 15.19 -5.91
N LEU A 65 14.04 14.61 -6.73
CA LEU A 65 13.16 13.52 -6.32
C LEU A 65 13.89 12.16 -6.35
N MET A 66 14.79 11.98 -7.33
CA MET A 66 15.55 10.76 -7.56
C MET A 66 16.98 11.11 -8.00
N HIS A 67 17.93 10.22 -7.69
CA HIS A 67 19.31 10.33 -8.21
C HIS A 67 19.38 9.89 -9.68
N GLY A 68 20.52 10.15 -10.35
CA GLY A 68 20.71 9.82 -11.77
C GLY A 68 20.51 8.33 -12.07
N ASP A 69 21.10 7.45 -11.23
CA ASP A 69 21.03 6.00 -11.42
C ASP A 69 19.62 5.44 -11.14
N GLU A 70 18.94 5.94 -10.10
CA GLU A 70 17.53 5.63 -9.84
C GLU A 70 16.64 6.05 -11.01
N THR A 71 16.91 7.24 -11.57
CA THR A 71 16.19 7.73 -12.74
C THR A 71 16.42 6.84 -13.96
N ALA A 72 17.65 6.36 -14.17
CA ALA A 72 17.97 5.43 -15.25
C ALA A 72 17.23 4.10 -15.08
N LEU A 73 17.24 3.53 -13.87
CA LEU A 73 16.52 2.29 -13.57
C LEU A 73 15.01 2.47 -13.73
N TYR A 74 14.44 3.60 -13.29
CA TYR A 74 13.01 3.90 -13.44
C TYR A 74 12.57 3.79 -14.91
N TRP A 75 13.29 4.44 -15.82
CA TRP A 75 12.98 4.40 -17.25
C TRP A 75 13.21 3.01 -17.85
N ALA A 76 14.25 2.30 -17.42
CA ALA A 76 14.50 0.93 -17.85
C ALA A 76 13.36 -0.02 -17.42
N LEU A 77 12.85 0.12 -16.19
CA LEU A 77 11.69 -0.64 -15.70
C LEU A 77 10.43 -0.38 -16.52
N ILE A 78 10.14 0.90 -16.80
CA ILE A 78 8.98 1.27 -17.64
C ILE A 78 9.10 0.63 -19.01
N GLU A 79 10.25 0.77 -19.68
CA GLU A 79 10.44 0.24 -21.01
C GLU A 79 10.37 -1.29 -21.03
N HIS A 80 10.97 -1.94 -20.02
CA HIS A 80 10.91 -3.39 -19.86
C HIS A 80 9.47 -3.90 -19.71
N ILE A 81 8.69 -3.28 -18.82
CA ILE A 81 7.27 -3.61 -18.62
C ILE A 81 6.48 -3.36 -19.90
N ARG A 82 6.70 -2.22 -20.56
CA ARG A 82 6.04 -1.86 -21.81
C ARG A 82 6.38 -2.83 -22.93
N LYS A 83 7.56 -3.45 -22.95
CA LYS A 83 7.98 -4.38 -24.01
C LYS A 83 7.55 -5.82 -23.73
N HIS A 84 7.64 -6.27 -22.48
CA HIS A 84 7.51 -7.67 -22.12
C HIS A 84 6.21 -8.02 -21.37
N HIS A 85 5.42 -7.02 -20.95
CA HIS A 85 4.24 -7.22 -20.10
C HIS A 85 2.97 -6.49 -20.62
N GLN A 86 2.88 -6.23 -21.93
CA GLN A 86 1.78 -5.45 -22.57
C GLN A 86 0.35 -5.96 -22.30
N GLY A 87 0.17 -7.25 -21.96
CA GLY A 87 -1.14 -7.83 -21.64
C GLY A 87 -1.51 -7.84 -20.16
N GLN A 88 -0.62 -7.40 -19.28
CA GLN A 88 -0.76 -7.60 -17.83
C GLN A 88 -1.20 -6.34 -17.08
N SER A 89 -1.38 -5.22 -17.79
CA SER A 89 -1.82 -3.92 -17.24
C SER A 89 -1.01 -3.46 -16.02
N LEU A 90 0.31 -3.62 -16.10
CA LEU A 90 1.23 -3.22 -15.03
C LEU A 90 1.58 -1.74 -15.15
N ALA A 91 1.79 -1.09 -14.00
CA ALA A 91 2.28 0.27 -13.89
C ALA A 91 3.42 0.35 -12.87
N VAL A 92 4.35 1.29 -13.09
CA VAL A 92 5.47 1.59 -12.19
C VAL A 92 5.21 2.93 -11.53
N PHE A 93 5.22 2.96 -10.20
CA PHE A 93 5.14 4.16 -9.38
C PHE A 93 6.48 4.38 -8.70
N ALA A 94 6.96 5.62 -8.67
CA ALA A 94 8.23 5.96 -8.03
C ALA A 94 8.03 6.61 -6.66
N GLN A 95 8.98 6.40 -5.76
CA GLN A 95 9.07 7.04 -4.45
C GLN A 95 7.76 6.85 -3.66
N VAL A 96 7.18 5.65 -3.58
CA VAL A 96 5.87 5.47 -2.93
C VAL A 96 6.06 5.26 -1.43
N SER A 97 5.27 5.93 -0.58
CA SER A 97 5.28 5.63 0.87
C SER A 97 4.69 4.25 1.11
N VAL A 98 5.32 3.48 2.01
CA VAL A 98 4.84 2.13 2.38
C VAL A 98 3.42 2.18 2.97
N GLY A 99 3.06 3.27 3.65
CA GLY A 99 1.73 3.45 4.23
C GLY A 99 0.61 3.67 3.21
N GLU A 100 0.94 3.96 1.95
CA GLU A 100 -0.05 4.19 0.87
C GLU A 100 -0.53 2.87 0.25
N PHE A 101 0.34 1.87 0.20
CA PHE A 101 0.02 0.58 -0.41
C PHE A 101 -0.05 -0.58 0.60
N ILE A 102 0.32 -0.35 1.86
CA ILE A 102 0.20 -1.34 2.94
C ILE A 102 -0.64 -0.80 4.09
N TRP A 103 -1.70 -1.54 4.39
CA TRP A 103 -2.53 -1.28 5.56
C TRP A 103 -2.04 -2.07 6.77
N CYS A 104 -2.01 -1.42 7.93
CA CYS A 104 -1.75 -2.07 9.21
C CYS A 104 -2.97 -1.95 10.14
N LYS A 105 -3.40 -3.07 10.71
CA LYS A 105 -4.51 -3.09 11.69
C LYS A 105 -4.18 -2.32 12.97
N ASN A 106 -2.91 -2.29 13.37
CA ASN A 106 -2.47 -1.61 14.57
C ASN A 106 -2.17 -0.13 14.27
N PRO A 107 -2.99 0.82 14.76
CA PRO A 107 -2.80 2.24 14.46
C PRO A 107 -1.47 2.78 14.95
N SER A 108 -0.92 2.25 16.05
CA SER A 108 0.38 2.71 16.58
C SER A 108 1.57 2.31 15.70
N THR A 109 1.41 1.32 14.83
CA THR A 109 2.46 0.85 13.91
C THR A 109 2.43 1.59 12.57
N TYR A 110 1.28 2.17 12.21
CA TYR A 110 1.10 2.84 10.91
C TYR A 110 2.09 3.99 10.66
N PRO A 111 2.36 4.91 11.62
CA PRO A 111 3.34 5.98 11.41
C PRO A 111 4.73 5.46 11.07
N THR A 112 5.15 4.36 11.70
CA THR A 112 6.46 3.74 11.48
C THR A 112 6.64 3.25 10.05
N ILE A 113 5.59 2.71 9.44
CA ILE A 113 5.65 2.26 8.04
C ILE A 113 5.41 3.42 7.07
N ALA A 114 4.48 4.33 7.35
CA ALA A 114 4.15 5.46 6.48
C ALA A 114 5.31 6.44 6.31
N ALA A 115 6.21 6.53 7.29
CA ALA A 115 7.43 7.32 7.20
C ALA A 115 8.48 6.74 6.24
N LYS A 116 8.32 5.48 5.78
CA LYS A 116 9.24 4.80 4.87
C LYS A 116 8.72 4.93 3.44
N ARG A 117 9.64 5.03 2.48
CA ARG A 117 9.34 5.01 1.05
C ARG A 117 10.12 3.91 0.37
N VAL A 118 9.55 3.38 -0.70
CA VAL A 118 10.21 2.49 -1.64
C VAL A 118 10.60 3.25 -2.89
N ASP A 119 11.68 2.84 -3.54
CA ASP A 119 12.13 3.51 -4.77
C ASP A 119 11.12 3.31 -5.89
N PHE A 120 10.68 2.07 -6.12
CA PHE A 120 9.63 1.77 -7.09
C PHE A 120 8.62 0.73 -6.57
N LEU A 121 7.37 0.93 -6.95
CA LEU A 121 6.27 -0.01 -6.76
C LEU A 121 5.72 -0.40 -8.13
N ILE A 122 5.71 -1.69 -8.42
CA ILE A 122 4.96 -2.25 -9.55
C ILE A 122 3.59 -2.65 -9.03
N ALA A 123 2.55 -2.16 -9.69
CA ALA A 123 1.17 -2.52 -9.39
C ALA A 123 0.43 -2.96 -10.66
N GLN A 124 -0.49 -3.89 -10.49
CA GLN A 124 -1.35 -4.38 -11.56
C GLN A 124 -2.71 -3.68 -11.51
N LYS A 125 -3.17 -3.19 -12.67
CA LYS A 125 -4.53 -2.70 -12.80
C LYS A 125 -5.53 -3.85 -12.67
N GLN A 126 -6.47 -3.70 -11.75
CA GLN A 126 -7.55 -4.63 -11.49
C GLN A 126 -8.89 -3.88 -11.41
N LYS A 127 -9.98 -4.64 -11.40
CA LYS A 127 -11.34 -4.09 -11.24
C LYS A 127 -11.77 -4.22 -9.79
N GLY A 128 -12.06 -3.09 -9.14
CA GLY A 128 -12.67 -3.00 -7.83
C GLY A 128 -14.17 -2.79 -7.91
N ARG A 129 -14.84 -2.95 -6.76
CA ARG A 129 -16.25 -2.59 -6.58
C ARG A 129 -16.43 -1.76 -5.33
N ASP A 130 -17.19 -0.67 -5.44
CA ASP A 130 -17.47 0.17 -4.29
C ASP A 130 -18.60 -0.44 -3.43
N LYS A 131 -19.02 0.27 -2.39
CA LYS A 131 -20.10 -0.20 -1.49
C LYS A 131 -21.46 -0.27 -2.18
N GLU A 132 -21.62 0.44 -3.28
CA GLU A 132 -22.81 0.50 -4.12
C GLU A 132 -22.71 -0.45 -5.32
N ASN A 133 -21.67 -1.30 -5.34
CA ASN A 133 -21.39 -2.31 -6.35
C ASN A 133 -20.98 -1.74 -7.73
N ASN A 134 -20.66 -0.45 -7.82
CA ASN A 134 -20.15 0.17 -9.04
C ASN A 134 -18.73 -0.29 -9.34
N LEU A 135 -18.45 -0.51 -10.62
CA LEU A 135 -17.14 -0.94 -11.08
C LEU A 135 -16.19 0.25 -11.14
N PHE A 136 -14.99 0.11 -10.58
CA PHE A 136 -13.92 1.10 -10.74
C PHE A 136 -12.57 0.42 -10.94
N GLU A 137 -11.62 1.13 -11.54
CA GLU A 137 -10.26 0.61 -11.72
C GLU A 137 -9.44 0.88 -10.45
N VAL A 138 -8.68 -0.13 -10.02
CA VAL A 138 -7.75 -0.06 -8.89
C VAL A 138 -6.40 -0.60 -9.31
N TYR A 139 -5.36 -0.23 -8.57
CA TYR A 139 -4.03 -0.82 -8.73
C TYR A 139 -3.71 -1.66 -7.50
N SER A 140 -3.51 -2.96 -7.70
CA SER A 140 -3.07 -3.87 -6.65
C SER A 140 -1.53 -3.90 -6.64
N PRO A 141 -0.87 -3.64 -5.49
CA PRO A 141 0.59 -3.70 -5.41
C PRO A 141 1.07 -5.15 -5.58
N ILE A 142 2.01 -5.39 -6.49
CA ILE A 142 2.52 -6.75 -6.78
C ILE A 142 3.99 -6.93 -6.43
N ALA A 143 4.81 -5.89 -6.62
CA ALA A 143 6.23 -5.95 -6.31
C ALA A 143 6.79 -4.58 -5.93
N VAL A 144 7.73 -4.58 -4.99
CA VAL A 144 8.58 -3.46 -4.62
C VAL A 144 9.96 -3.67 -5.22
N ILE A 145 10.55 -2.60 -5.75
CA ILE A 145 11.93 -2.56 -6.21
C ILE A 145 12.69 -1.50 -5.42
N GLU A 146 13.84 -1.88 -4.89
CA GLU A 146 14.80 -1.00 -4.22
C GLU A 146 16.12 -0.98 -5.00
N PHE A 147 16.65 0.21 -5.24
CA PHE A 147 17.93 0.40 -5.91
C PHE A 147 19.05 0.56 -4.87
N GLN A 148 20.09 -0.26 -5.02
CA GLN A 148 21.24 -0.28 -4.12
C GLN A 148 22.45 0.40 -4.80
N GLY A 149 22.61 1.71 -4.57
CA GLY A 149 23.70 2.53 -5.14
C GLY A 149 25.03 2.51 -4.37
N ARG A 150 26.07 3.17 -4.91
CA ARG A 150 27.46 3.20 -4.38
C ARG A 150 27.61 3.70 -2.94
N ASN A 151 26.71 4.56 -2.49
CA ASN A 151 26.79 5.23 -1.18
C ASN A 151 25.96 4.53 -0.10
N HIS A 152 25.64 3.24 -0.23
CA HIS A 152 25.17 2.46 0.92
C HIS A 152 26.31 2.23 1.91
N ASN A 153 26.72 3.31 2.58
CA ASN A 153 27.37 3.24 3.87
C ASN A 153 26.41 2.49 4.78
N LYS A 154 26.77 1.24 5.09
CA LYS A 154 26.04 0.32 5.96
C LYS A 154 26.14 0.81 7.40
N ASP A 155 25.55 1.95 7.70
CA ASP A 155 25.23 2.27 9.07
C ASP A 155 24.08 1.37 9.55
N ASN A 156 24.00 1.14 10.86
CA ASN A 156 22.98 0.26 11.44
C ASN A 156 21.56 0.75 11.14
N THR A 157 21.40 2.05 10.89
CA THR A 157 20.11 2.71 10.62
C THR A 157 19.58 2.40 9.22
N SER A 158 20.44 2.37 8.19
CA SER A 158 20.01 1.96 6.85
C SER A 158 19.53 0.51 6.83
N TYR A 159 20.26 -0.38 7.51
CA TYR A 159 19.90 -1.80 7.59
C TYR A 159 18.53 -2.03 8.24
N GLU A 160 18.27 -1.38 9.39
CA GLU A 160 16.98 -1.51 10.07
C GLU A 160 15.83 -1.00 9.20
N ARG A 161 16.03 0.12 8.49
CA ARG A 161 15.00 0.68 7.59
C ARG A 161 14.65 -0.29 6.47
N ASP A 162 15.65 -0.87 5.82
CA ASP A 162 15.44 -1.82 4.72
C ASP A 162 14.84 -3.13 5.21
N ALA A 163 15.27 -3.62 6.38
CA ALA A 163 14.67 -4.78 7.03
C ALA A 163 13.18 -4.59 7.35
N VAL A 164 12.78 -3.39 7.80
CA VAL A 164 11.35 -3.08 8.01
C VAL A 164 10.58 -3.13 6.70
N LYS A 165 11.09 -2.51 5.62
CA LYS A 165 10.41 -2.51 4.31
C LYS A 165 10.19 -3.94 3.81
N LYS A 166 11.25 -4.76 3.84
CA LYS A 166 11.19 -6.18 3.45
C LYS A 166 10.20 -6.97 4.30
N THR A 167 10.29 -6.87 5.63
CA THR A 167 9.40 -7.57 6.56
C THR A 167 7.93 -7.23 6.33
N VAL A 168 7.63 -5.96 6.04
CA VAL A 168 6.25 -5.52 5.82
C VAL A 168 5.74 -6.02 4.46
N CYS A 169 6.56 -5.98 3.40
CA CYS A 169 6.21 -6.54 2.10
C CYS A 169 5.99 -8.05 2.15
N ASP A 170 6.88 -8.79 2.82
CA ASP A 170 6.77 -10.24 3.02
C ASP A 170 5.45 -10.59 3.73
N LYS A 171 5.09 -9.85 4.79
CA LYS A 171 3.82 -10.05 5.52
C LYS A 171 2.58 -9.67 4.70
N ALA A 172 2.73 -8.76 3.75
CA ALA A 172 1.66 -8.32 2.86
C ALA A 172 1.54 -9.19 1.59
N GLY A 173 2.45 -10.16 1.38
CA GLY A 173 2.49 -10.97 0.16
C GLY A 173 2.97 -10.20 -1.07
N ILE A 174 3.72 -9.11 -0.88
CA ILE A 174 4.27 -8.28 -1.96
C ILE A 174 5.72 -8.69 -2.19
N THR A 175 6.07 -9.04 -3.44
CA THR A 175 7.44 -9.44 -3.77
C THR A 175 8.39 -8.27 -3.58
N PHE A 176 9.55 -8.50 -2.96
CA PHE A 176 10.56 -7.49 -2.72
C PHE A 176 11.84 -7.80 -3.50
N ILE A 177 12.25 -6.91 -4.40
CA ILE A 177 13.35 -7.11 -5.34
C ILE A 177 14.38 -5.99 -5.15
N GLU A 178 15.66 -6.36 -5.12
CA GLU A 178 16.75 -5.41 -5.00
C GLU A 178 17.55 -5.38 -6.32
N PHE A 179 17.69 -4.19 -6.90
CA PHE A 179 18.57 -3.94 -8.04
C PHE A 179 19.87 -3.34 -7.55
N LYS A 180 21.01 -3.94 -7.92
CA LYS A 180 22.33 -3.39 -7.63
C LYS A 180 22.77 -2.45 -8.75
N GLU A 181 23.73 -1.57 -8.48
CA GLU A 181 24.27 -0.63 -9.48
C GLU A 181 24.66 -1.29 -10.82
N ASN A 182 25.21 -2.51 -10.77
CA ASN A 182 25.65 -3.25 -11.95
C ASN A 182 24.56 -4.15 -12.54
N TYR A 183 23.29 -3.75 -12.43
CA TYR A 183 22.18 -4.53 -12.95
C TYR A 183 22.28 -4.73 -14.47
N ASP A 184 21.80 -5.87 -14.94
CA ASP A 184 21.83 -6.22 -16.36
C ASP A 184 20.54 -6.93 -16.83
N ASP A 185 20.56 -7.44 -18.06
CA ASP A 185 19.44 -8.16 -18.65
C ASP A 185 19.01 -9.40 -17.84
N VAL A 186 19.91 -10.00 -17.05
CA VAL A 186 19.58 -11.14 -16.18
C VAL A 186 18.67 -10.69 -15.06
N ASP A 187 18.93 -9.53 -14.45
CA ASP A 187 18.07 -8.97 -13.40
C ASP A 187 16.66 -8.67 -13.92
N PHE A 188 16.56 -8.12 -15.13
CA PHE A 188 15.26 -7.91 -15.78
C PHE A 188 14.52 -9.21 -16.12
N LYS A 189 15.24 -10.28 -16.50
CA LYS A 189 14.65 -11.60 -16.71
C LYS A 189 14.14 -12.20 -15.40
N LEU A 190 14.88 -12.04 -14.31
CA LEU A 190 14.45 -12.46 -12.97
C LEU A 190 13.21 -11.68 -12.54
N LEU A 191 13.20 -10.35 -12.72
CA LEU A 191 12.03 -9.52 -12.49
C LEU A 191 10.81 -10.06 -13.25
N SER A 192 10.92 -10.30 -14.57
CA SER A 192 9.81 -10.84 -15.35
C SER A 192 9.31 -12.19 -14.83
N LYS A 193 10.22 -13.08 -14.42
CA LYS A 193 9.87 -14.38 -13.86
C LYS A 193 9.06 -14.22 -12.57
N GLU A 194 9.52 -13.37 -11.65
CA GLU A 194 8.82 -13.09 -10.39
C GLU A 194 7.43 -12.49 -10.64
N LEU A 195 7.33 -11.47 -11.51
CA LEU A 195 6.04 -10.84 -11.83
C LEU A 195 5.04 -11.84 -12.42
N ILE A 196 5.48 -12.70 -13.34
CA ILE A 196 4.62 -13.74 -13.91
C ILE A 196 4.17 -14.75 -12.83
N GLY A 197 5.05 -15.09 -11.89
CA GLY A 197 4.73 -15.95 -10.76
C GLY A 197 3.63 -15.36 -9.88
N VAL A 198 3.79 -14.11 -9.46
CA VAL A 198 2.81 -13.39 -8.62
C VAL A 198 1.45 -13.30 -9.33
N ILE A 199 1.43 -12.85 -10.59
CA ILE A 199 0.19 -12.66 -11.35
C ILE A 199 -0.56 -13.98 -11.57
N LYS A 200 0.15 -15.12 -11.64
CA LYS A 200 -0.49 -16.44 -11.75
C LYS A 200 -1.07 -16.91 -10.42
N ASN A 201 -0.44 -16.58 -9.30
CA ASN A 201 -0.89 -17.00 -7.97
C ASN A 201 -2.06 -16.16 -7.44
N GLU A 202 -2.28 -14.94 -7.97
CA GLU A 202 -3.44 -14.09 -7.63
C GLU A 202 -4.73 -14.45 -8.39
N LYS A 203 -4.66 -15.30 -9.43
CA LYS A 203 -5.81 -15.76 -10.22
C LYS A 203 -6.37 -17.07 -9.71
#